data_AF-A0A968HSE4-F1
#
_entry.id   AF-A0A968HSE4-F1
#
_cell.length_a   1.000
_cell.length_b   1.000
_cell.length_c   1.000
_cell.angle_alpha   90.00
_cell.angle_beta   90.00
_cell.angle_gamma   90.00
#
_symmetry.space_group_name_H-M   'P 1'
#
loop_
_entity.id
_entity.type
_entity.pdbx_description
1 polymer ?
#
loop_
_entity_poly.entity_id
_entity_poly.type
_entity_poly.pdbx_seq_one_letter_code
_entity_poly.pdbx_strand_id
1 'polypeptide(L)'
;MIRHEVSDDDLCRLIIEESPTWLERAAASTDAHASAKCYSCDAPSWSEIKTVFMTVQRNKCAYCERPLEDPKYGKIEWDIEHFRPKNTMRPWPAGKIAVERRLDYDFETGAELPKGYYMLAHSPHNYVATCKPCNTPLKHDWFPIEGRRVQDSRDIRAYDAERALLPFPLGQHGVRPEEVVSFEGLAAIPRVQAGYLHRMGRVTVDFFDLNGRETLLRQRAEVIKTLWLAFIVIEHVPQGRDRTIAEKVLAGAAENEAPHTNCARAFVTLCRKDPDHARALATAAIEYLVAGSGS
;
A
#
# COMPACT_ATOMS: atom_id res chain seq x y z
N MET A 1 3.07 -5.04 -0.97
CA MET A 1 3.03 -3.60 -1.29
C MET A 1 4.20 -3.28 -2.20
N ILE A 2 4.04 -2.42 -3.21
CA ILE A 2 5.11 -1.97 -4.11
C ILE A 2 5.15 -0.44 -4.22
N ARG A 3 6.27 0.10 -4.70
CA ARG A 3 6.35 1.50 -5.11
C ARG A 3 5.66 1.72 -6.47
N HIS A 4 4.90 2.80 -6.56
CA HIS A 4 4.33 3.35 -7.78
C HIS A 4 5.17 4.56 -8.21
N GLU A 5 6.14 4.31 -9.08
CA GLU A 5 7.06 5.33 -9.59
C GLU A 5 6.33 6.37 -10.43
N VAL A 6 6.47 7.64 -10.05
CA VAL A 6 6.03 8.81 -10.81
C VAL A 6 6.93 9.97 -10.39
N SER A 7 7.42 10.77 -11.35
CA SER A 7 8.19 11.96 -11.03
C SER A 7 7.26 13.07 -10.49
N ASP A 8 7.82 14.02 -9.75
CA ASP A 8 7.04 15.17 -9.27
C ASP A 8 6.42 15.96 -10.44
N ASP A 9 7.19 16.16 -11.50
CA ASP A 9 6.77 16.87 -12.70
C ASP A 9 5.65 16.11 -13.44
N ASP A 10 5.77 14.79 -13.58
CA ASP A 10 4.74 13.96 -14.21
C ASP A 10 3.45 13.94 -13.40
N LEU A 11 3.54 13.83 -12.07
CA LEU A 11 2.36 13.85 -11.22
C LEU A 11 1.64 15.20 -11.33
N CYS A 12 2.38 16.31 -11.30
CA CYS A 12 1.81 17.64 -11.48
C CYS A 12 1.18 17.81 -12.86
N ARG A 13 1.87 17.37 -13.92
CA ARG A 13 1.35 17.40 -15.29
C ARG A 13 0.04 16.63 -15.42
N LEU A 14 -0.02 15.40 -14.92
CA LEU A 14 -1.24 14.57 -14.96
C LEU A 14 -2.40 15.21 -14.18
N ILE A 15 -2.12 15.85 -13.05
CA ILE A 15 -3.12 16.60 -12.29
C ILE A 15 -3.65 17.79 -13.09
N ILE A 16 -2.78 18.55 -13.75
CA ILE A 16 -3.18 19.69 -14.58
C ILE A 16 -3.99 19.24 -15.79
N GLU A 17 -3.61 18.12 -16.43
CA GLU A 17 -4.35 17.53 -17.55
C GLU A 17 -5.77 17.12 -17.13
N GLU A 18 -5.94 16.55 -15.93
CA GLU A 18 -7.26 16.14 -15.40
C GLU A 18 -8.08 17.34 -14.86
N SER A 19 -7.43 18.27 -14.15
CA SER A 19 -8.07 19.44 -13.52
C SER A 19 -7.11 20.66 -13.52
N PRO A 20 -7.17 21.52 -14.56
CA PRO A 20 -6.16 22.55 -14.81
C PRO A 20 -5.91 23.55 -13.67
N THR A 21 -6.93 23.87 -12.89
CA THR A 21 -6.84 24.85 -11.78
C THR A 21 -6.70 24.19 -10.42
N TRP A 22 -6.55 22.87 -10.35
CA TRP A 22 -6.53 22.14 -9.07
C TRP A 22 -5.33 22.53 -8.21
N LEU A 23 -4.12 22.58 -8.78
CA LEU A 23 -2.90 22.92 -8.03
C LEU A 23 -2.92 24.36 -7.51
N GLU A 24 -3.46 25.30 -8.28
CA GLU A 24 -3.63 26.69 -7.85
C GLU A 24 -4.59 26.79 -6.66
N ARG A 25 -5.77 26.15 -6.76
CA ARG A 25 -6.74 26.12 -5.66
C ARG A 25 -6.19 25.39 -4.43
N ALA A 26 -5.41 24.33 -4.62
CA ALA A 26 -4.75 23.59 -3.54
C ALA A 26 -3.75 24.48 -2.78
N ALA A 27 -2.98 25.29 -3.50
CA ALA A 27 -2.08 26.27 -2.90
C ALA A 27 -2.84 27.33 -2.07
N ALA A 28 -3.89 27.93 -2.65
CA ALA A 28 -4.72 28.91 -1.94
C ALA A 28 -5.38 28.34 -0.67
N SER A 29 -5.81 27.08 -0.72
CA SER A 29 -6.43 26.40 0.43
C SER A 29 -5.39 26.09 1.52
N THR A 30 -4.16 25.76 1.11
CA THR A 30 -3.03 25.61 2.04
C THR A 30 -2.68 26.94 2.72
N ASP A 31 -2.77 28.07 2.03
CA ASP A 31 -2.63 29.41 2.64
C ASP A 31 -3.73 29.70 3.67
N ALA A 32 -4.97 29.32 3.37
CA ALA A 32 -6.09 29.45 4.29
C ALA A 32 -5.89 28.59 5.55
N HIS A 33 -5.44 27.33 5.40
CA HIS A 33 -5.16 26.47 6.55
C HIS A 33 -4.00 26.98 7.40
N ALA A 34 -2.95 27.52 6.78
CA ALA A 34 -1.83 28.15 7.49
C ALA A 34 -2.31 29.33 8.35
N SER A 35 -3.21 30.15 7.82
CA SER A 35 -3.80 31.29 8.52
C SER A 35 -4.70 30.85 9.69
N ALA A 36 -5.49 29.78 9.50
CA ALA A 36 -6.36 29.21 10.53
C ALA A 36 -5.62 28.35 11.57
N LYS A 37 -4.42 27.87 11.24
CA LYS A 37 -3.65 26.87 12.00
C LYS A 37 -4.44 25.58 12.25
N CYS A 38 -5.28 25.20 11.29
CA CYS A 38 -6.08 23.99 11.25
C CYS A 38 -6.63 23.77 9.84
N TYR A 39 -7.20 22.60 9.59
CA TYR A 39 -7.96 22.35 8.38
C TYR A 39 -9.26 23.15 8.39
N SER A 40 -9.49 23.98 7.37
CA SER A 40 -10.51 25.02 7.37
C SER A 40 -11.49 24.98 6.19
N CYS A 41 -11.18 24.24 5.13
CA CYS A 41 -12.02 24.14 3.93
C CYS A 41 -11.72 22.85 3.16
N ASP A 42 -12.73 22.32 2.46
CA ASP A 42 -12.61 21.06 1.68
C ASP A 42 -12.27 21.26 0.19
N ALA A 43 -12.21 22.49 -0.29
CA ALA A 43 -11.84 22.79 -1.67
C ALA A 43 -10.31 22.92 -1.82
N PRO A 44 -9.72 22.56 -2.97
CA PRO A 44 -10.32 21.77 -4.04
C PRO A 44 -10.52 20.31 -3.60
N SER A 45 -11.53 19.64 -4.16
CA SER A 45 -11.81 18.26 -3.77
C SER A 45 -10.79 17.31 -4.39
N TRP A 46 -10.28 16.36 -3.61
CA TRP A 46 -9.44 15.26 -4.10
C TRP A 46 -10.18 14.39 -5.13
N SER A 47 -11.53 14.41 -5.15
CA SER A 47 -12.33 13.64 -6.10
C SER A 47 -12.11 14.09 -7.55
N GLU A 48 -11.71 15.35 -7.75
CA GLU A 48 -11.45 15.94 -9.07
C GLU A 48 -10.21 15.33 -9.73
N ILE A 49 -9.24 14.85 -8.95
CA ILE A 49 -7.96 14.29 -9.44
C ILE A 49 -7.82 12.81 -9.13
N LYS A 50 -8.90 12.16 -8.69
CA LYS A 50 -8.90 10.77 -8.21
C LYS A 50 -8.40 9.78 -9.26
N THR A 51 -8.81 9.97 -10.50
CA THR A 51 -8.47 9.14 -11.67
C THR A 51 -6.97 9.10 -11.94
N VAL A 52 -6.25 10.21 -11.67
CA VAL A 52 -4.79 10.30 -11.79
C VAL A 52 -4.13 9.25 -10.89
N PHE A 53 -4.45 9.24 -9.60
CA PHE A 53 -3.86 8.29 -8.65
C PHE A 53 -4.25 6.85 -8.93
N MET A 54 -5.50 6.60 -9.34
CA MET A 54 -5.95 5.26 -9.75
C MET A 54 -5.08 4.71 -10.90
N THR A 55 -4.82 5.56 -11.90
CA THR A 55 -4.05 5.20 -13.10
C THR A 55 -2.57 5.04 -12.79
N VAL A 56 -1.95 5.99 -12.10
CA VAL A 56 -0.53 5.94 -11.70
C VAL A 56 -0.26 4.70 -10.83
N GLN A 57 -1.22 4.31 -9.99
CA GLN A 57 -1.13 3.12 -9.17
C GLN A 57 -1.59 1.83 -9.85
N ARG A 58 -1.83 1.87 -11.17
CA ARG A 58 -2.10 0.71 -12.02
C ARG A 58 -3.34 -0.06 -11.56
N ASN A 59 -4.35 0.67 -11.11
CA ASN A 59 -5.61 0.13 -10.58
C ASN A 59 -5.43 -0.86 -9.42
N LYS A 60 -4.38 -0.68 -8.61
CA LYS A 60 -4.19 -1.42 -7.36
C LYS A 60 -4.28 -0.51 -6.14
N CYS A 61 -4.83 -1.07 -5.06
CA CYS A 61 -4.77 -0.42 -3.75
C CYS A 61 -3.31 -0.24 -3.32
N ALA A 62 -2.94 1.00 -2.96
CA ALA A 62 -1.58 1.37 -2.58
C ALA A 62 -0.99 0.50 -1.47
N TYR A 63 -1.81 0.03 -0.52
CA TYR A 63 -1.32 -0.69 0.66
C TYR A 63 -1.38 -2.21 0.53
N CYS A 64 -2.50 -2.74 0.03
CA CYS A 64 -2.71 -4.20 -0.02
C CYS A 64 -2.53 -4.83 -1.40
N GLU A 65 -2.29 -4.03 -2.44
CA GLU A 65 -2.11 -4.46 -3.84
C GLU A 65 -3.25 -5.27 -4.46
N ARG A 66 -4.40 -5.35 -3.79
CA ARG A 66 -5.61 -5.89 -4.41
C ARG A 66 -5.93 -5.06 -5.66
N PRO A 67 -6.15 -5.70 -6.82
CA PRO A 67 -6.66 -5.02 -8.00
C PRO A 67 -8.10 -4.56 -7.73
N LEU A 68 -8.40 -3.37 -8.19
CA LEU A 68 -9.72 -2.74 -8.11
C LEU A 68 -10.17 -2.37 -9.51
N GLU A 69 -11.47 -2.12 -9.66
CA GLU A 69 -12.05 -1.79 -10.96
C GLU A 69 -11.48 -0.48 -11.54
N ASP A 70 -11.44 -0.38 -12.87
CA ASP A 70 -10.85 0.73 -13.60
C ASP A 70 -11.60 2.07 -13.34
N PRO A 71 -10.98 3.23 -13.63
CA PRO A 71 -11.60 4.55 -13.39
C PRO A 71 -12.96 4.79 -14.04
N LYS A 72 -13.31 4.04 -15.10
CA LYS A 72 -14.59 4.18 -15.79
C LYS A 72 -15.76 3.64 -14.99
N TYR A 73 -15.60 2.50 -14.31
CA TYR A 73 -16.70 1.82 -13.59
C TYR A 73 -16.45 1.71 -12.08
N GLY A 74 -15.19 1.78 -11.65
CA GLY A 74 -14.75 1.44 -10.31
C GLY A 74 -14.73 2.57 -9.29
N LYS A 75 -15.00 3.84 -9.67
CA LYS A 75 -14.77 5.00 -8.77
C LYS A 75 -15.36 4.85 -7.37
N ILE A 76 -16.42 4.08 -7.19
CA ILE A 76 -17.05 3.83 -5.88
C ILE A 76 -16.27 2.87 -4.97
N GLU A 77 -15.37 2.03 -5.51
CA GLU A 77 -14.54 1.10 -4.75
C GLU A 77 -13.28 1.77 -4.16
N TRP A 78 -12.90 2.88 -4.76
CA TRP A 78 -11.68 3.63 -4.46
C TRP A 78 -11.94 4.73 -3.45
N ASP A 79 -10.94 5.02 -2.63
CA ASP A 79 -10.80 6.26 -1.88
C ASP A 79 -9.46 6.92 -2.23
N ILE A 80 -9.40 8.25 -2.20
CA ILE A 80 -8.11 8.94 -2.09
C ILE A 80 -7.84 9.12 -0.61
N GLU A 81 -6.73 8.53 -0.18
CA GLU A 81 -6.33 8.53 1.21
C GLU A 81 -5.19 9.51 1.47
N HIS A 82 -5.34 10.26 2.55
CA HIS A 82 -4.32 11.13 3.12
C HIS A 82 -3.30 10.28 3.89
N PHE A 83 -2.10 10.08 3.35
CA PHE A 83 -1.04 9.33 4.04
C PHE A 83 -0.83 9.86 5.46
N ARG A 84 -0.62 11.17 5.59
CA ARG A 84 -0.72 11.94 6.83
C ARG A 84 -2.11 12.57 6.97
N PRO A 85 -2.94 12.15 7.93
CA PRO A 85 -4.33 12.61 8.06
C PRO A 85 -4.43 14.13 8.23
N LYS A 86 -5.31 14.77 7.45
CA LYS A 86 -5.53 16.22 7.49
C LYS A 86 -6.18 16.72 8.78
N ASN A 87 -6.92 15.86 9.46
CA ASN A 87 -7.66 16.15 10.69
C ASN A 87 -7.04 15.44 11.89
N THR A 88 -7.67 15.58 13.05
CA THR A 88 -7.33 14.90 14.31
C THR A 88 -6.84 13.49 14.06
N MET A 89 -5.71 13.15 14.67
CA MET A 89 -5.10 11.83 14.54
C MET A 89 -4.91 11.22 15.92
N ARG A 90 -5.41 9.99 16.08
CA ARG A 90 -5.40 9.26 17.35
C ARG A 90 -4.13 8.43 17.50
N PRO A 91 -3.70 8.14 18.73
CA PRO A 91 -2.65 7.16 18.98
C PRO A 91 -3.00 5.80 18.39
N TRP A 92 -1.99 5.10 17.85
CA TRP A 92 -2.11 3.74 17.33
C TRP A 92 -1.15 2.81 18.09
N PRO A 93 -1.49 1.56 18.40
CA PRO A 93 -2.83 1.02 18.41
C PRO A 93 -3.55 1.55 19.67
N ALA A 94 -4.88 1.65 19.64
CA ALA A 94 -5.64 2.13 20.78
C ALA A 94 -6.90 1.30 21.02
N GLY A 95 -7.32 1.24 22.29
CA GLY A 95 -8.57 0.65 22.73
C GLY A 95 -8.78 -0.79 22.24
N LYS A 96 -9.96 -1.04 21.68
CA LYS A 96 -10.42 -2.37 21.26
C LYS A 96 -9.48 -3.04 20.25
N ILE A 97 -8.92 -2.26 19.32
CA ILE A 97 -8.05 -2.79 18.26
C ILE A 97 -6.78 -3.41 18.82
N ALA A 98 -6.14 -2.77 19.81
CA ALA A 98 -4.93 -3.31 20.45
C ALA A 98 -5.21 -4.68 21.08
N VAL A 99 -6.36 -4.82 21.74
CA VAL A 99 -6.77 -6.07 22.41
C VAL A 99 -7.17 -7.15 21.42
N GLU A 100 -8.08 -6.84 20.48
CA GLU A 100 -8.62 -7.81 19.52
C GLU A 100 -7.55 -8.38 18.60
N ARG A 101 -6.60 -7.54 18.17
CA ARG A 101 -5.49 -7.94 17.30
C ARG A 101 -4.24 -8.34 18.07
N ARG A 102 -4.27 -8.31 19.40
CA ARG A 102 -3.13 -8.63 20.28
C ARG A 102 -1.86 -7.87 19.89
N LEU A 103 -2.02 -6.57 19.63
CA LEU A 103 -0.93 -5.70 19.23
C LEU A 103 -0.21 -5.19 20.47
N ASP A 104 1.06 -5.56 20.58
CA ASP A 104 1.96 -5.10 21.61
C ASP A 104 3.29 -4.69 20.97
N TYR A 105 3.66 -3.43 21.18
CA TYR A 105 4.86 -2.82 20.65
C TYR A 105 5.74 -2.36 21.81
N ASP A 106 6.99 -2.79 21.81
CA ASP A 106 8.04 -2.38 22.75
C ASP A 106 8.63 -1.00 22.40
N PHE A 107 7.95 -0.22 21.56
CA PHE A 107 8.37 1.07 21.06
C PHE A 107 7.17 2.01 20.90
N GLU A 108 7.45 3.32 20.95
CA GLU A 108 6.43 4.34 20.77
C GLU A 108 5.99 4.46 19.31
N THR A 109 4.70 4.75 19.15
CA THR A 109 3.98 4.88 17.88
C THR A 109 3.38 6.27 17.68
N GLY A 110 3.84 7.23 18.49
CA GLY A 110 3.47 8.64 18.41
C GLY A 110 2.20 8.99 19.18
N ALA A 111 2.20 10.16 19.79
CA ALA A 111 1.06 10.72 20.51
C ALA A 111 -0.04 11.23 19.55
N GLU A 112 -1.19 11.57 20.14
CA GLU A 112 -2.31 12.23 19.48
C GLU A 112 -1.87 13.55 18.81
N LEU A 113 -2.53 13.90 17.72
CA LEU A 113 -2.36 15.18 17.04
C LEU A 113 -3.73 15.82 16.76
N PRO A 114 -4.26 16.66 17.67
CA PRO A 114 -5.64 17.16 17.60
C PRO A 114 -5.98 17.91 16.31
N LYS A 115 -5.01 18.61 15.71
CA LYS A 115 -5.19 19.40 14.49
C LYS A 115 -4.85 18.66 13.20
N GLY A 116 -4.29 17.47 13.29
CA GLY A 116 -3.78 16.75 12.14
C GLY A 116 -2.65 17.45 11.39
N TYR A 117 -2.42 16.96 10.17
CA TYR A 117 -1.46 17.45 9.20
C TYR A 117 -2.13 18.40 8.20
N TYR A 118 -2.76 19.45 8.71
CA TYR A 118 -3.59 20.36 7.93
C TYR A 118 -2.84 21.05 6.77
N MET A 119 -1.52 21.28 6.92
CA MET A 119 -0.67 21.84 5.86
C MET A 119 -0.49 20.91 4.65
N LEU A 120 -0.77 19.61 4.81
CA LEU A 120 -0.66 18.59 3.76
C LEU A 120 -2.04 18.17 3.22
N ALA A 121 -3.12 18.85 3.59
CA ALA A 121 -4.48 18.46 3.25
C ALA A 121 -4.73 18.39 1.73
N HIS A 122 -4.04 19.25 0.96
CA HIS A 122 -4.12 19.34 -0.50
C HIS A 122 -2.77 19.09 -1.20
N SER A 123 -1.82 18.45 -0.53
CA SER A 123 -0.54 18.08 -1.15
C SER A 123 -0.71 16.79 -1.98
N PRO A 124 -0.39 16.77 -3.29
CA PRO A 124 -0.38 15.55 -4.09
C PRO A 124 0.53 14.46 -3.51
N HIS A 125 1.64 14.86 -2.87
CA HIS A 125 2.58 13.97 -2.19
C HIS A 125 2.08 13.43 -0.85
N ASN A 126 0.84 13.74 -0.48
CA ASN A 126 0.17 13.17 0.68
C ASN A 126 -0.99 12.26 0.27
N TYR A 127 -1.23 12.04 -1.03
CA TYR A 127 -2.36 11.28 -1.54
C TYR A 127 -1.94 9.92 -2.12
N VAL A 128 -2.77 8.91 -1.86
CA VAL A 128 -2.72 7.61 -2.53
C VAL A 128 -4.13 7.07 -2.76
N ALA A 129 -4.33 6.38 -3.89
CA ALA A 129 -5.56 5.66 -4.17
C ALA A 129 -5.59 4.31 -3.43
N THR A 130 -6.64 4.05 -2.68
CA THR A 130 -6.75 2.85 -1.83
C THR A 130 -8.12 2.21 -1.95
N CYS A 131 -8.22 0.94 -1.56
CA CYS A 131 -9.52 0.30 -1.39
C CYS A 131 -10.17 0.78 -0.09
N LYS A 132 -11.51 0.83 -0.07
CA LYS A 132 -12.28 1.19 1.13
C LYS A 132 -11.85 0.46 2.41
N PRO A 133 -11.60 -0.86 2.42
CA PRO A 133 -11.13 -1.54 3.64
C PRO A 133 -9.80 -0.99 4.18
N CYS A 134 -8.83 -0.67 3.32
CA CYS A 134 -7.56 -0.11 3.79
C CYS A 134 -7.73 1.30 4.35
N ASN A 135 -8.62 2.10 3.78
CA ASN A 135 -8.83 3.46 4.20
C ASN A 135 -9.78 3.57 5.41
N THR A 136 -11.05 3.23 5.20
CA THR A 136 -12.15 3.58 6.09
C THR A 136 -12.06 2.89 7.46
N PRO A 137 -12.05 1.54 7.59
CA PRO A 137 -12.00 0.90 8.89
C PRO A 137 -10.58 0.64 9.42
N LEU A 138 -9.57 0.57 8.56
CA LEU A 138 -8.21 0.20 8.96
C LEU A 138 -7.32 1.41 9.23
N LYS A 139 -7.26 2.38 8.31
CA LYS A 139 -6.42 3.57 8.49
C LYS A 139 -7.11 4.66 9.29
N HIS A 140 -8.37 4.93 8.98
CA HIS A 140 -9.24 5.88 9.69
C HIS A 140 -8.50 7.19 10.01
N ASP A 141 -8.30 7.48 11.30
CA ASP A 141 -7.59 8.66 11.81
C ASP A 141 -6.30 8.28 12.55
N TRP A 142 -5.66 7.17 12.17
CA TRP A 142 -4.38 6.74 12.73
C TRP A 142 -3.22 7.02 11.79
N PHE A 143 -2.07 7.38 12.36
CA PHE A 143 -0.82 7.50 11.63
C PHE A 143 0.39 7.29 12.54
N PRO A 144 0.89 6.04 12.70
CA PRO A 144 1.95 5.75 13.65
C PRO A 144 3.31 6.28 13.20
N ILE A 145 4.09 6.82 14.14
CA ILE A 145 5.45 7.35 13.94
C ILE A 145 6.37 6.98 15.11
N GLU A 146 7.69 6.94 14.94
CA GLU A 146 8.64 6.77 16.06
C GLU A 146 9.23 8.09 16.58
N GLY A 147 9.22 9.13 15.73
CA GLY A 147 9.83 10.42 16.02
C GLY A 147 8.83 11.43 16.59
N ARG A 148 9.22 12.70 16.52
CA ARG A 148 8.37 13.82 16.95
C ARG A 148 7.50 14.31 15.80
N ARG A 149 6.21 14.54 16.07
CA ARG A 149 5.26 15.14 15.12
C ARG A 149 5.74 16.52 14.63
N VAL A 150 5.61 16.75 13.33
CA VAL A 150 5.75 18.05 12.68
C VAL A 150 4.35 18.49 12.22
N GLN A 151 4.01 19.78 12.26
CA GLN A 151 2.64 20.23 11.91
C GLN A 151 2.57 21.43 10.96
N ASP A 152 3.66 22.19 10.84
CA ASP A 152 3.61 23.53 10.23
C ASP A 152 4.48 23.64 8.97
N SER A 153 4.64 22.55 8.22
CA SER A 153 5.42 22.51 6.98
C SER A 153 4.55 22.20 5.77
N ARG A 154 4.82 22.88 4.65
CA ARG A 154 4.29 22.52 3.33
C ARG A 154 5.16 21.48 2.62
N ASP A 155 6.43 21.42 2.99
CA ASP A 155 7.39 20.48 2.43
C ASP A 155 7.26 19.14 3.15
N ILE A 156 6.94 18.10 2.37
CA ILE A 156 6.81 16.72 2.84
C ILE A 156 8.13 16.18 3.42
N ARG A 157 9.28 16.67 2.97
CA ARG A 157 10.61 16.24 3.43
C ARG A 157 10.90 16.69 4.86
N ALA A 158 10.26 17.77 5.31
CA ALA A 158 10.36 18.21 6.71
C ALA A 158 9.81 17.14 7.69
N TYR A 159 9.00 16.21 7.22
CA TYR A 159 8.39 15.15 8.01
C TYR A 159 9.22 13.86 8.07
N ASP A 160 10.39 13.81 7.45
CA ASP A 160 11.25 12.60 7.49
C ASP A 160 11.73 12.28 8.90
N ALA A 161 11.95 13.31 9.73
CA ALA A 161 12.33 13.18 11.14
C ALA A 161 11.23 12.55 12.00
N GLU A 162 9.97 12.53 11.53
CA GLU A 162 8.90 11.80 12.22
C GLU A 162 9.14 10.29 12.19
N ARG A 163 9.89 9.78 11.20
CA ARG A 163 10.13 8.33 11.03
C ARG A 163 8.80 7.56 11.05
N ALA A 164 7.95 7.85 10.07
CA ALA A 164 6.65 7.19 9.90
C ALA A 164 6.77 5.67 9.90
N LEU A 165 5.83 4.97 10.53
CA LEU A 165 5.82 3.51 10.64
C LEU A 165 4.99 2.84 9.54
N LEU A 166 4.53 3.61 8.56
CA LEU A 166 3.92 3.15 7.33
C LEU A 166 4.76 3.64 6.14
N PRO A 167 5.01 2.83 5.11
CA PRO A 167 5.64 3.31 3.88
C PRO A 167 4.64 4.12 3.03
N PHE A 168 5.13 5.15 2.33
CA PHE A 168 4.34 5.91 1.37
C PHE A 168 4.57 5.36 -0.04
N PRO A 169 3.60 4.68 -0.68
CA PRO A 169 3.88 3.88 -1.87
C PRO A 169 3.96 4.67 -3.17
N LEU A 170 3.73 5.98 -3.20
CA LEU A 170 3.70 6.79 -4.42
C LEU A 170 4.94 7.68 -4.57
N GLY A 171 5.44 7.79 -5.81
CA GLY A 171 6.50 8.72 -6.17
C GLY A 171 7.89 8.29 -5.71
N GLN A 172 8.77 9.26 -5.50
CA GLN A 172 10.20 9.02 -5.25
C GLN A 172 10.61 9.20 -3.77
N HIS A 173 9.66 9.56 -2.90
CA HIS A 173 9.94 9.90 -1.51
C HIS A 173 9.67 8.76 -0.53
N GLY A 174 10.36 8.81 0.61
CA GLY A 174 10.23 7.84 1.70
C GLY A 174 10.81 6.46 1.36
N VAL A 175 10.64 5.52 2.29
CA VAL A 175 11.12 4.14 2.13
C VAL A 175 10.28 3.39 1.09
N ARG A 176 10.92 2.53 0.28
CA ARG A 176 10.21 1.67 -0.69
C ARG A 176 9.43 0.58 0.05
N PRO A 177 8.14 0.34 -0.25
CA PRO A 177 7.38 -0.70 0.44
C PRO A 177 7.99 -2.10 0.33
N GLU A 178 8.66 -2.41 -0.79
CA GLU A 178 9.32 -3.69 -1.01
C GLU A 178 10.57 -3.88 -0.15
N GLU A 179 11.13 -2.82 0.43
CA GLU A 179 12.24 -2.89 1.40
C GLU A 179 11.75 -3.19 2.81
N VAL A 180 10.45 -3.03 3.05
CA VAL A 180 9.81 -3.06 4.37
C VAL A 180 8.98 -4.32 4.57
N VAL A 181 8.21 -4.71 3.55
CA VAL A 181 7.34 -5.89 3.56
C VAL A 181 7.79 -6.88 2.49
N SER A 182 7.86 -8.15 2.86
CA SER A 182 8.01 -9.30 1.97
C SER A 182 6.92 -10.34 2.25
N PHE A 183 7.02 -11.53 1.65
CA PHE A 183 6.02 -12.57 1.75
C PHE A 183 6.63 -13.95 1.95
N GLU A 184 6.01 -14.71 2.85
CA GLU A 184 6.23 -16.14 3.09
C GLU A 184 4.92 -16.86 2.74
N GLY A 185 4.82 -17.33 1.50
CA GLY A 185 3.55 -17.83 0.97
C GLY A 185 2.48 -16.72 0.98
N LEU A 186 1.35 -16.97 1.64
CA LEU A 186 0.24 -16.01 1.74
C LEU A 186 0.51 -14.86 2.73
N ALA A 187 1.41 -15.11 3.69
CA ALA A 187 1.66 -14.22 4.82
C ALA A 187 2.61 -13.09 4.42
N ALA A 188 2.16 -11.85 4.61
CA ALA A 188 3.02 -10.68 4.60
C ALA A 188 3.88 -10.69 5.87
N ILE A 189 5.18 -10.48 5.71
CA ILE A 189 6.16 -10.44 6.80
C ILE A 189 7.04 -9.18 6.68
N PRO A 190 7.59 -8.67 7.79
CA PRO A 190 8.68 -7.70 7.72
C PRO A 190 9.84 -8.27 6.90
N ARG A 191 10.40 -7.47 5.99
CA ARG A 191 11.51 -7.93 5.15
C ARG A 191 12.83 -8.05 5.92
N VAL A 192 13.07 -7.11 6.83
CA VAL A 192 14.27 -7.09 7.68
C VAL A 192 13.92 -7.56 9.09
N GLN A 193 14.90 -8.10 9.81
CA GLN A 193 14.68 -8.75 11.11
C GLN A 193 14.83 -7.82 12.32
N ALA A 194 15.40 -6.62 12.13
CA ALA A 194 15.63 -5.68 13.23
C ALA A 194 15.64 -4.22 12.78
N GLY A 195 15.61 -3.31 13.76
CA GLY A 195 15.71 -1.87 13.57
C GLY A 195 14.43 -1.22 13.03
N TYR A 196 14.58 0.00 12.51
CA TYR A 196 13.46 0.83 12.06
C TYR A 196 12.61 0.16 10.98
N LEU A 197 13.25 -0.38 9.95
CA LEU A 197 12.53 -1.00 8.82
C LEU A 197 11.77 -2.26 9.25
N HIS A 198 12.26 -2.98 10.26
CA HIS A 198 11.54 -4.12 10.85
C HIS A 198 10.27 -3.65 11.57
N ARG A 199 10.38 -2.60 12.38
CA ARG A 199 9.23 -2.02 13.08
C ARG A 199 8.22 -1.43 12.11
N MET A 200 8.67 -0.73 11.07
CA MET A 200 7.81 -0.26 9.97
C MET A 200 7.10 -1.44 9.29
N GLY A 201 7.80 -2.55 9.02
CA GLY A 201 7.24 -3.75 8.44
C GLY A 201 6.17 -4.40 9.33
N ARG A 202 6.47 -4.58 10.62
CA ARG A 202 5.53 -5.12 11.60
C ARG A 202 4.27 -4.27 11.67
N VAL A 203 4.43 -2.97 11.91
CA VAL A 203 3.31 -2.03 12.00
C VAL A 203 2.51 -2.03 10.70
N THR A 204 3.15 -2.03 9.53
CA THR A 204 2.44 -2.04 8.24
C THR A 204 1.58 -3.30 8.05
N VAL A 205 2.11 -4.47 8.40
CA VAL A 205 1.38 -5.75 8.33
C VAL A 205 0.18 -5.74 9.27
N ASP A 206 0.38 -5.32 10.52
CA ASP A 206 -0.63 -5.29 11.58
C ASP A 206 -1.72 -4.23 11.33
N PHE A 207 -1.29 -3.05 10.87
CA PHE A 207 -2.14 -1.90 10.62
C PHE A 207 -3.16 -2.18 9.51
N PHE A 208 -2.70 -2.70 8.38
CA PHE A 208 -3.56 -3.02 7.24
C PHE A 208 -4.16 -4.43 7.27
N ASP A 209 -3.97 -5.14 8.39
CA ASP A 209 -4.42 -6.52 8.59
C ASP A 209 -4.11 -7.39 7.36
N LEU A 210 -2.84 -7.35 6.93
CA LEU A 210 -2.43 -7.98 5.68
C LEU A 210 -2.54 -9.51 5.74
N ASN A 211 -2.71 -10.09 6.93
CA ASN A 211 -2.75 -11.53 7.15
C ASN A 211 -4.10 -12.05 7.69
N GLY A 212 -5.02 -11.19 8.15
CA GLY A 212 -6.34 -11.62 8.64
C GLY A 212 -7.47 -11.51 7.62
N ARG A 213 -7.26 -10.83 6.49
CA ARG A 213 -8.31 -10.56 5.50
C ARG A 213 -8.48 -11.71 4.50
N GLU A 214 -9.54 -12.50 4.64
CA GLU A 214 -9.79 -13.71 3.84
C GLU A 214 -9.72 -13.48 2.32
N THR A 215 -10.40 -12.44 1.80
CA THR A 215 -10.38 -12.12 0.36
C THR A 215 -8.96 -11.84 -0.14
N LEU A 216 -8.13 -11.19 0.69
CA LEU A 216 -6.75 -10.87 0.34
C LEU A 216 -5.90 -12.15 0.29
N LEU A 217 -6.05 -13.03 1.28
CA LEU A 217 -5.37 -14.32 1.33
C LEU A 217 -5.76 -15.20 0.13
N ARG A 218 -7.06 -15.26 -0.19
CA ARG A 218 -7.58 -16.03 -1.34
C ARG A 218 -6.98 -15.54 -2.66
N GLN A 219 -6.93 -14.22 -2.87
CA GLN A 219 -6.32 -13.65 -4.07
C GLN A 219 -4.82 -13.93 -4.17
N ARG A 220 -4.07 -13.89 -3.06
CA ARG A 220 -2.65 -14.27 -3.06
C ARG A 220 -2.46 -15.77 -3.32
N ALA A 221 -3.35 -16.61 -2.82
CA ALA A 221 -3.30 -18.04 -3.06
C ALA A 221 -3.51 -18.36 -4.55
N GLU A 222 -4.43 -17.66 -5.22
CA GLU A 222 -4.60 -17.76 -6.67
C GLU A 222 -3.32 -17.38 -7.45
N VAL A 223 -2.63 -16.32 -7.03
CA VAL A 223 -1.34 -15.92 -7.60
C VAL A 223 -0.30 -17.01 -7.40
N ILE A 224 -0.12 -17.51 -6.18
CA ILE A 224 0.87 -18.54 -5.86
C ILE A 224 0.59 -19.84 -6.64
N LYS A 225 -0.66 -20.30 -6.67
CA LYS A 225 -1.07 -21.47 -7.45
C LYS A 225 -0.67 -21.32 -8.91
N THR A 226 -1.01 -20.17 -9.51
CA THR A 226 -0.72 -19.89 -10.93
C THR A 226 0.79 -19.90 -11.21
N LEU A 227 1.56 -19.24 -10.34
CA LEU A 227 3.02 -19.19 -10.45
C LEU A 227 3.66 -20.57 -10.29
N TRP A 228 3.19 -21.37 -9.33
CA TRP A 228 3.73 -22.70 -9.08
C TRP A 228 3.49 -23.65 -10.26
N LEU A 229 2.28 -23.64 -10.82
CA LEU A 229 1.96 -24.45 -12.01
C LEU A 229 2.83 -24.06 -13.21
N ALA A 230 3.03 -22.75 -13.45
CA ALA A 230 3.94 -22.29 -14.49
C ALA A 230 5.40 -22.71 -14.22
N PHE A 231 5.85 -22.62 -12.97
CA PHE A 231 7.19 -23.04 -12.59
C PHE A 231 7.43 -24.53 -12.84
N ILE A 232 6.49 -25.41 -12.46
CA ILE A 232 6.58 -26.86 -12.74
C ILE A 232 6.74 -27.13 -14.24
N VAL A 233 5.97 -26.44 -15.09
CA VAL A 233 6.08 -26.60 -16.55
C VAL A 233 7.48 -26.26 -17.02
N ILE A 234 8.08 -25.17 -16.53
CA ILE A 234 9.45 -24.78 -16.88
C ILE A 234 10.47 -25.82 -16.44
N GLU A 235 10.31 -26.42 -15.26
CA GLU A 235 11.25 -27.42 -14.76
C GLU A 235 11.21 -28.75 -15.53
N HIS A 236 10.04 -29.13 -16.08
CA HIS A 236 9.85 -30.44 -16.73
C HIS A 236 9.76 -30.38 -18.25
N VAL A 237 9.50 -29.21 -18.83
CA VAL A 237 9.36 -28.99 -20.28
C VAL A 237 10.56 -28.19 -20.78
N PRO A 238 11.53 -28.82 -21.47
CA PRO A 238 12.79 -28.16 -21.85
C PRO A 238 12.61 -27.09 -22.94
N GLN A 239 11.62 -27.24 -23.83
CA GLN A 239 11.34 -26.30 -24.92
C GLN A 239 9.92 -26.46 -25.46
N GLY A 240 9.47 -25.48 -26.25
CA GLY A 240 8.17 -25.52 -26.93
C GLY A 240 7.17 -24.50 -26.36
N ARG A 241 5.96 -24.50 -26.94
CA ARG A 241 4.93 -23.50 -26.70
C ARG A 241 4.55 -23.40 -25.21
N ASP A 242 4.40 -24.53 -24.52
CA ASP A 242 3.95 -24.55 -23.13
C ASP A 242 4.99 -23.94 -22.19
N ARG A 243 6.28 -24.22 -22.42
CA ARG A 243 7.38 -23.57 -21.70
C ARG A 243 7.36 -22.06 -21.94
N THR A 244 7.24 -21.62 -23.19
CA THR A 244 7.19 -20.19 -23.52
C THR A 244 5.99 -19.48 -22.87
N ILE A 245 4.84 -20.13 -22.78
CA ILE A 245 3.67 -19.60 -22.07
C ILE A 245 3.96 -19.48 -20.57
N ALA A 246 4.51 -20.52 -19.96
CA ALA A 246 4.86 -20.52 -18.54
C ALA A 246 5.90 -19.44 -18.18
N GLU A 247 6.91 -19.24 -19.02
CA GLU A 247 7.90 -18.17 -18.86
C GLU A 247 7.25 -16.79 -18.91
N LYS A 248 6.30 -16.58 -19.83
CA LYS A 248 5.50 -15.34 -19.90
C LYS A 248 4.62 -15.13 -18.67
N VAL A 249 4.04 -16.19 -18.12
CA VAL A 249 3.24 -16.12 -16.88
C VAL A 249 4.11 -15.66 -15.71
N LEU A 250 5.28 -16.28 -15.50
CA LEU A 250 6.20 -15.89 -14.43
C LEU A 250 6.72 -14.45 -14.61
N ALA A 251 7.07 -14.07 -15.83
CA ALA A 251 7.53 -12.71 -16.13
C ALA A 251 6.42 -11.67 -15.88
N GLY A 252 5.24 -11.89 -16.45
CA GLY A 252 4.10 -10.96 -16.33
C GLY A 252 3.62 -10.78 -14.89
N ALA A 253 3.64 -11.84 -14.08
CA ALA A 253 3.24 -11.75 -12.67
C ALA A 253 4.22 -10.96 -11.79
N ALA A 254 5.48 -10.79 -12.25
CA ALA A 254 6.47 -9.98 -11.57
C ALA A 254 6.42 -8.50 -11.98
N GLU A 255 5.59 -8.12 -12.95
CA GLU A 255 5.43 -6.74 -13.39
C GLU A 255 4.65 -5.89 -12.37
N ASN A 256 4.86 -4.56 -12.41
CA ASN A 256 4.27 -3.64 -11.44
C ASN A 256 2.74 -3.55 -11.54
N GLU A 257 2.18 -3.91 -12.69
CA GLU A 257 0.75 -3.94 -13.02
C GLU A 257 0.08 -5.19 -12.45
N ALA A 258 0.84 -6.25 -12.18
CA ALA A 258 0.28 -7.52 -11.74
C ALA A 258 -0.42 -7.40 -10.37
N PRO A 259 -1.51 -8.15 -10.13
CA PRO A 259 -2.09 -8.28 -8.80
C PRO A 259 -1.06 -8.79 -7.79
N HIS A 260 -1.03 -8.20 -6.59
CA HIS A 260 -0.17 -8.68 -5.49
C HIS A 260 1.32 -8.82 -5.89
N THR A 261 1.85 -7.89 -6.70
CA THR A 261 3.19 -7.96 -7.30
C THR A 261 4.29 -8.32 -6.31
N ASN A 262 4.32 -7.74 -5.10
CA ASN A 262 5.38 -8.06 -4.14
C ASN A 262 5.30 -9.52 -3.66
N CYS A 263 4.08 -10.05 -3.45
CA CYS A 263 3.87 -11.47 -3.14
C CYS A 263 4.32 -12.37 -4.29
N ALA A 264 3.98 -12.00 -5.53
CA ALA A 264 4.41 -12.73 -6.72
C ALA A 264 5.94 -12.76 -6.87
N ARG A 265 6.60 -11.61 -6.72
CA ARG A 265 8.08 -11.48 -6.79
C ARG A 265 8.78 -12.31 -5.72
N ALA A 266 8.28 -12.27 -4.47
CA ALA A 266 8.82 -13.07 -3.37
C ALA A 266 8.70 -14.57 -3.68
N PHE A 267 7.54 -15.01 -4.17
CA PHE A 267 7.32 -16.42 -4.49
C PHE A 267 8.15 -16.90 -5.71
N VAL A 268 8.24 -16.11 -6.79
CA VAL A 268 9.12 -16.44 -7.94
C VAL A 268 10.58 -16.55 -7.52
N THR A 269 11.04 -15.66 -6.64
CA THR A 269 12.39 -15.73 -6.08
C THR A 269 12.58 -17.00 -5.27
N LEU A 270 11.58 -17.38 -4.47
CA LEU A 270 11.62 -18.61 -3.69
C LEU A 270 11.67 -19.85 -4.57
N CYS A 271 10.84 -19.96 -5.61
CA CYS A 271 10.85 -21.11 -6.53
C CYS A 271 12.25 -21.38 -7.10
N ARG A 272 13.03 -20.33 -7.40
CA ARG A 272 14.38 -20.46 -7.95
C ARG A 272 15.43 -20.81 -6.89
N LYS A 273 15.23 -20.34 -5.65
CA LYS A 273 16.21 -20.48 -4.57
C LYS A 273 16.03 -21.78 -3.79
N ASP A 274 14.77 -22.15 -3.54
CA ASP A 274 14.36 -23.30 -2.73
C ASP A 274 13.04 -23.86 -3.27
N PRO A 275 13.10 -24.71 -4.32
CA PRO A 275 11.92 -25.28 -4.96
C PRO A 275 11.06 -26.16 -4.02
N ASP A 276 11.68 -26.80 -3.03
CA ASP A 276 10.98 -27.69 -2.10
C ASP A 276 10.16 -26.88 -1.09
N HIS A 277 10.72 -25.79 -0.57
CA HIS A 277 9.96 -24.85 0.25
C HIS A 277 8.85 -24.15 -0.54
N ALA A 278 9.14 -23.74 -1.79
CA ALA A 278 8.13 -23.18 -2.69
C ALA A 278 6.97 -24.17 -2.92
N ARG A 279 7.27 -25.46 -3.12
CA ARG A 279 6.28 -26.53 -3.25
C ARG A 279 5.39 -26.62 -2.03
N ALA A 280 5.97 -26.63 -0.83
CA ALA A 280 5.21 -26.73 0.42
C ALA A 280 4.22 -25.56 0.56
N LEU A 281 4.68 -24.33 0.31
CA LEU A 281 3.83 -23.13 0.36
C LEU A 281 2.76 -23.11 -0.74
N ALA A 282 3.08 -23.60 -1.94
CA ALA A 282 2.10 -23.71 -3.02
C ALA A 282 1.00 -24.74 -2.71
N THR A 283 1.37 -25.89 -2.16
CA THR A 283 0.41 -26.90 -1.70
C THR A 283 -0.52 -26.30 -0.65
N ALA A 284 0.02 -25.62 0.36
CA ALA A 284 -0.80 -24.96 1.39
C ALA A 284 -1.74 -23.89 0.80
N ALA A 285 -1.28 -23.12 -0.20
CA ALA A 285 -2.11 -22.14 -0.91
C ALA A 285 -3.25 -22.81 -1.69
N ILE A 286 -2.98 -23.94 -2.37
CA ILE A 286 -3.99 -24.71 -3.10
C ILE A 286 -5.02 -25.31 -2.14
N GLU A 287 -4.57 -25.90 -1.02
CA GLU A 287 -5.44 -26.43 0.03
C GLU A 287 -6.33 -25.34 0.62
N TYR A 288 -5.78 -24.14 0.88
CA TYR A 288 -6.55 -22.98 1.33
C TYR A 288 -7.69 -22.62 0.37
N LEU A 289 -7.43 -22.63 -0.94
CA LEU A 289 -8.45 -22.36 -1.97
C LEU A 289 -9.54 -23.43 -1.99
N VAL A 290 -9.17 -24.71 -1.87
CA VAL A 290 -10.12 -25.83 -1.88
C VAL A 290 -11.00 -25.80 -0.62
N ALA A 291 -10.41 -25.59 0.55
CA ALA A 291 -11.14 -25.52 1.82
C ALA A 291 -12.16 -24.36 1.85
N GLY A 292 -11.81 -23.20 1.28
CA GLY A 292 -12.70 -22.04 1.19
C GLY A 292 -13.76 -22.10 0.08
N SER A 293 -13.84 -23.21 -0.68
CA SER A 293 -14.84 -23.45 -1.73
C SER A 293 -16.06 -24.24 -1.23
N GLY A 294 -16.03 -24.70 0.03
CA GLY A 294 -17.05 -25.57 0.63
C GLY A 294 -17.97 -24.91 1.66
N SER A 295 -18.00 -23.57 1.75
CA SER A 295 -18.84 -22.79 2.67
C SER A 295 -19.85 -21.91 1.93
#